data_AF-A0A6V7RTW3-F1
#
_entry.id   AF-A0A6V7RTW3-F1
#
_cell.length_a   1.000
_cell.length_b   1.000
_cell.length_c   1.000
_cell.angle_alpha   90.00
_cell.angle_beta   90.00
_cell.angle_gamma   90.00
#
_symmetry.space_group_name_H-M   'P 1'
#
loop_
_entity.id
_entity.type
_entity.pdbx_description
1 polymer ?
#
loop_
_entity_poly.entity_id
_entity_poly.type
_entity_poly.pdbx_seq_one_letter_code
_entity_poly.pdbx_strand_id
1 'polypeptide(L)'
;MSGDLSLSLHAERMFVIMSSRGDLMKQFLEVKIEVPDTHVIITKEVYEQLQSQDFTGQYYYMKDLIRLTGRSRTWLNQNFLNQPDILKRIEPFTMFPKGKGSDWIFKATGLREYLENEFLEVLKSS
;
A
#
# COMPACT_ATOMS: atom_id res chain seq x y z
N MET A 1 -33.16 21.89 -28.22
CA MET A 1 -31.99 22.64 -27.73
C MET A 1 -31.10 21.64 -27.01
N SER A 2 -30.07 21.13 -27.69
CA SER A 2 -29.11 20.19 -27.09
C SER A 2 -27.83 20.99 -26.86
N GLY A 3 -27.61 21.40 -25.61
CA GLY A 3 -26.41 22.10 -25.20
C GLY A 3 -25.29 21.09 -24.99
N ASP A 4 -24.29 21.15 -25.86
CA ASP A 4 -23.03 20.43 -25.70
C ASP A 4 -22.25 21.07 -24.54
N LEU A 5 -21.96 20.28 -23.51
CA LEU A 5 -21.20 20.67 -22.32
C LEU A 5 -19.82 20.02 -22.43
N SER A 6 -19.01 20.53 -23.36
CA SER A 6 -17.61 20.10 -23.49
C SER A 6 -16.76 20.77 -22.40
N LEU A 7 -16.51 20.05 -21.30
CA LEU A 7 -15.48 20.42 -20.33
C LEU A 7 -14.12 19.93 -20.83
N SER A 8 -13.26 20.85 -21.26
CA SER A 8 -11.88 20.57 -21.65
C SER A 8 -10.97 20.55 -20.41
N LEU A 9 -10.42 19.38 -20.05
CA LEU A 9 -9.41 19.25 -19.00
C LEU A 9 -8.02 19.09 -19.63
N HIS A 10 -7.15 20.07 -19.41
CA HIS A 10 -5.73 20.05 -19.79
C HIS A 10 -4.96 19.13 -18.84
N ALA A 11 -4.30 18.08 -19.35
CA ALA A 11 -3.37 17.26 -18.58
C ALA A 11 -2.03 17.15 -19.32
N GLU A 12 -0.99 17.78 -18.75
CA GLU A 12 0.38 17.75 -19.26
C GLU A 12 1.09 16.45 -18.87
N ARG A 13 1.66 15.71 -19.84
CA ARG A 13 2.63 14.63 -19.56
C ARG A 13 3.88 14.80 -20.44
N MET A 14 5.03 14.88 -19.77
CA MET A 14 6.36 15.17 -20.34
C MET A 14 7.06 13.89 -20.84
N PHE A 15 7.64 13.92 -22.05
CA PHE A 15 8.66 12.95 -22.49
C PHE A 15 10.00 13.67 -22.67
N VAL A 16 11.10 13.05 -22.25
CA VAL A 16 12.47 13.60 -22.33
C VAL A 16 13.24 12.86 -23.42
N ILE A 17 13.76 13.58 -24.42
CA ILE A 17 14.75 13.08 -25.39
C ILE A 17 16.05 13.83 -25.14
N MET A 18 17.16 13.10 -24.92
CA MET A 18 18.47 13.70 -24.63
C MET A 18 19.18 14.11 -25.92
N SER A 19 19.64 15.37 -25.97
CA SER A 19 20.51 15.90 -27.03
C SER A 19 21.99 15.77 -26.63
N SER A 20 22.89 15.59 -27.61
CA SER A 20 24.33 15.30 -27.40
C SER A 20 25.16 16.50 -26.90
N ARG A 21 24.53 17.64 -26.60
CA ARG A 21 25.09 18.73 -25.82
C ARG A 21 24.22 18.90 -24.59
N GLY A 22 24.85 18.91 -23.41
CA GLY A 22 24.25 18.67 -22.09
C GLY A 22 23.17 19.64 -21.58
N ASP A 23 22.38 20.24 -22.45
CA ASP A 23 21.13 20.89 -22.09
C ASP A 23 19.95 19.94 -22.34
N LEU A 24 19.16 19.75 -21.28
CA LEU A 24 17.87 19.06 -21.34
C LEU A 24 16.90 19.90 -22.18
N MET A 25 16.82 19.64 -23.49
CA MET A 25 15.74 20.19 -24.30
C MET A 25 14.43 19.50 -23.94
N LYS A 26 13.49 20.26 -23.39
CA LYS A 26 12.10 19.86 -23.23
C LYS A 26 11.35 20.25 -24.49
N GLN A 27 10.88 19.26 -25.24
CA GLN A 27 10.02 19.48 -26.39
C GLN A 27 8.56 19.33 -25.97
N PHE A 28 7.72 20.28 -26.38
CA PHE A 28 6.29 20.27 -26.13
C PHE A 28 5.57 19.82 -27.40
N LEU A 29 4.60 18.92 -27.25
CA LEU A 29 3.77 18.41 -28.33
C LEU A 29 2.31 18.56 -27.91
N GLU A 30 1.53 19.29 -28.70
CA GLU A 30 0.08 19.39 -28.53
C GLU A 30 -0.62 18.33 -29.38
N VAL A 31 -1.28 17.38 -28.71
CA VAL A 31 -2.09 16.34 -29.36
C VAL A 31 -3.43 16.20 -28.65
N LYS A 32 -4.49 15.98 -29.42
CA LYS A 32 -5.81 15.66 -28.89
C LYS A 32 -5.92 14.15 -28.70
N ILE A 33 -6.00 13.70 -27.46
CA ILE A 33 -6.18 12.28 -27.11
C ILE A 33 -7.61 12.11 -26.58
N GLU A 34 -8.38 11.26 -27.23
CA GLU A 34 -9.71 10.90 -26.75
C GLU A 34 -9.59 9.83 -25.67
N VAL A 35 -10.18 10.09 -24.51
CA VAL A 35 -10.25 9.11 -23.42
C VAL A 35 -11.42 8.19 -23.71
N PRO A 36 -11.21 6.86 -23.85
CA PRO A 36 -12.31 5.93 -24.07
C PRO A 36 -13.31 5.98 -22.91
N ASP A 37 -14.60 5.77 -23.18
CA ASP A 37 -15.68 5.80 -22.18
C ASP A 37 -15.50 4.77 -21.04
N THR A 38 -14.63 3.78 -21.24
CA THR A 38 -14.26 2.76 -20.26
C THR A 38 -13.14 3.19 -19.30
N HIS A 39 -12.53 4.35 -19.51
CA HIS A 39 -11.36 4.81 -18.77
C HIS A 39 -11.59 6.19 -18.14
N VAL A 40 -10.90 6.44 -17.02
CA VAL A 40 -10.86 7.74 -16.35
C VAL A 40 -9.41 8.17 -16.16
N ILE A 41 -9.14 9.47 -16.29
CA ILE A 41 -7.84 10.05 -15.95
C ILE A 41 -7.85 10.46 -14.49
N ILE A 42 -6.87 9.99 -13.74
CA ILE A 42 -6.62 10.39 -12.36
C ILE A 42 -5.16 10.86 -12.22
N THR A 43 -4.89 11.66 -11.19
CA THR A 43 -3.51 12.07 -10.89
C THR A 43 -2.73 10.89 -10.33
N LYS A 44 -1.39 10.99 -10.36
CA LYS A 44 -0.51 9.95 -9.83
C LYS A 44 -0.73 9.74 -8.33
N GLU A 45 -0.90 10.83 -7.58
CA GLU A 45 -1.14 10.80 -6.14
C GLU A 45 -2.44 10.07 -5.83
N VAL A 46 -3.51 10.32 -6.59
CA VAL A 46 -4.80 9.63 -6.44
C VAL A 46 -4.66 8.14 -6.79
N TYR A 47 -3.90 7.80 -7.83
CA TYR A 47 -3.65 6.41 -8.19
C TYR A 47 -2.91 5.65 -7.08
N GLU A 48 -1.84 6.23 -6.56
CA GLU A 48 -1.06 5.65 -5.46
C GLU A 48 -1.91 5.52 -4.19
N GLN A 49 -2.76 6.51 -3.92
CA GLN A 49 -3.70 6.45 -2.81
C GLN A 49 -4.73 5.32 -3.00
N LEU A 50 -5.31 5.15 -4.19
CA LEU A 50 -6.24 4.05 -4.48
C LEU A 50 -5.57 2.69 -4.32
N GLN A 51 -4.31 2.53 -4.76
CA GLN A 51 -3.53 1.30 -4.50
C GLN A 51 -3.33 1.05 -3.00
N SER A 52 -3.18 2.09 -2.19
CA SER A 52 -3.04 1.98 -0.73
C SER A 52 -4.38 1.76 0.01
N GLN A 53 -5.49 2.24 -0.55
CA GLN A 53 -6.83 2.24 0.07
C GLN A 53 -7.44 0.85 0.15
N ASP A 54 -6.98 -0.12 -0.65
CA ASP A 54 -7.50 -1.50 -0.68
C ASP A 54 -7.49 -2.22 0.68
N PHE A 55 -6.74 -1.72 1.68
CA PHE A 55 -6.63 -2.35 3.01
C PHE A 55 -7.11 -1.46 4.16
N THR A 56 -7.61 -0.26 3.87
CA THR A 56 -8.08 0.66 4.91
C THR A 56 -9.39 0.12 5.50
N GLY A 57 -9.43 -0.02 6.83
CA GLY A 57 -10.58 -0.60 7.54
C GLY A 57 -10.63 -2.14 7.57
N GLN A 58 -9.66 -2.82 6.96
CA GLN A 58 -9.54 -4.27 7.06
C GLN A 58 -8.73 -4.68 8.29
N TYR A 59 -9.08 -5.85 8.85
CA TYR A 59 -8.40 -6.45 9.98
C TYR A 59 -7.93 -7.86 9.64
N TYR A 60 -6.75 -8.21 10.14
CA TYR A 60 -6.20 -9.54 10.11
C TYR A 60 -6.33 -10.23 11.45
N TYR A 61 -6.56 -11.53 11.39
CA TYR A 61 -6.62 -12.40 12.56
C TYR A 61 -5.43 -13.36 12.55
N MET A 62 -5.33 -14.20 13.58
CA MET A 62 -4.23 -15.17 13.69
C MET A 62 -4.08 -16.08 12.46
N LYS A 63 -5.20 -16.47 11.83
CA LYS A 63 -5.18 -17.27 10.59
C LYS A 63 -4.50 -16.54 9.43
N ASP A 64 -4.68 -15.23 9.35
CA ASP A 64 -4.09 -14.40 8.31
C ASP A 64 -2.62 -14.18 8.57
N LEU A 65 -2.22 -13.94 9.83
CA LEU A 65 -0.81 -13.87 10.21
C LEU A 65 -0.06 -15.16 9.86
N ILE A 66 -0.65 -16.32 10.13
CA ILE A 66 -0.09 -17.63 9.73
C ILE A 66 0.04 -17.73 8.21
N ARG A 67 -1.00 -17.36 7.45
CA ARG A 67 -0.99 -17.38 5.99
C ARG A 67 0.05 -16.44 5.39
N LEU A 68 0.17 -15.22 5.91
CA LEU A 68 1.07 -14.19 5.42
C LEU A 68 2.53 -14.50 5.73
N THR A 69 2.81 -15.09 6.89
CA THR A 69 4.19 -15.39 7.32
C THR A 69 4.66 -16.79 6.94
N GLY A 70 3.75 -17.71 6.64
CA GLY A 70 4.04 -19.13 6.44
C GLY A 70 4.54 -19.84 7.72
N ARG A 71 4.44 -19.21 8.89
CA ARG A 71 4.95 -19.74 10.16
C ARG A 71 3.84 -20.37 10.99
N SER A 72 4.20 -21.44 11.72
CA SER A 72 3.25 -22.12 12.60
C SER A 72 2.82 -21.22 13.76
N ARG A 73 1.62 -21.46 14.30
CA ARG A 73 1.12 -20.75 15.48
C ARG A 73 2.09 -20.82 16.66
N THR A 74 2.71 -21.99 16.88
CA THR A 74 3.69 -22.19 17.95
C THR A 74 4.93 -21.33 17.75
N TRP A 75 5.47 -21.30 16.53
CA TRP A 75 6.63 -20.47 16.21
C TRP A 75 6.32 -18.98 16.38
N LEU A 76 5.15 -18.54 15.91
CA LEU A 76 4.71 -17.14 16.05
C LEU A 76 4.54 -16.75 17.51
N ASN A 77 3.96 -17.61 18.35
CA ASN A 77 3.88 -17.34 19.77
C ASN A 77 5.27 -17.16 20.39
N GLN A 78 6.21 -18.07 20.11
CA GLN A 78 7.52 -18.06 20.74
C GLN A 78 8.41 -16.90 20.25
N ASN A 79 8.41 -16.61 18.95
CA ASN A 79 9.40 -15.73 18.32
C ASN A 79 8.84 -14.35 17.97
N PHE A 80 7.51 -14.16 18.00
CA PHE A 80 6.87 -12.92 17.58
C PHE A 80 5.91 -12.37 18.67
N LEU A 81 4.87 -13.13 19.02
CA LEU A 81 3.78 -12.66 19.89
C LEU A 81 4.10 -12.67 21.39
N ASN A 82 5.17 -13.34 21.83
CA ASN A 82 5.62 -13.31 23.23
C ASN A 82 6.89 -12.48 23.43
N GLN A 83 7.39 -11.81 22.39
CA GLN A 83 8.60 -11.00 22.48
C GLN A 83 8.26 -9.56 22.88
N PRO A 84 8.66 -9.08 24.08
CA PRO A 84 8.23 -7.79 24.60
C PRO A 84 8.54 -6.60 23.68
N ASP A 85 9.69 -6.63 23.00
CA ASP A 85 10.11 -5.54 22.11
C ASP A 85 9.34 -5.54 20.79
N ILE A 86 8.89 -6.71 20.32
CA ILE A 86 8.01 -6.82 19.16
C ILE A 86 6.61 -6.35 19.53
N LEU A 87 6.10 -6.74 20.71
CA LEU A 87 4.78 -6.34 21.17
C LEU A 87 4.62 -4.81 21.24
N LYS A 88 5.62 -4.09 21.73
CA LYS A 88 5.62 -2.61 21.75
C LYS A 88 5.54 -2.02 20.34
N ARG A 89 6.21 -2.62 19.36
CA ARG A 89 6.24 -2.12 17.98
C ARG A 89 4.91 -2.34 17.26
N ILE A 90 4.22 -3.45 17.55
CA ILE A 90 2.96 -3.78 16.90
C ILE A 90 1.72 -3.23 17.65
N GLU A 91 1.86 -2.78 18.89
CA GLU A 91 0.79 -2.19 19.71
C GLU A 91 -0.04 -1.12 18.97
N PRO A 92 0.54 -0.15 18.22
CA PRO A 92 -0.22 0.92 17.57
C PRO A 92 -1.29 0.42 16.58
N PHE A 93 -1.13 -0.80 16.06
CA PHE A 93 -2.03 -1.42 15.09
C PHE A 93 -2.59 -2.77 15.54
N THR A 94 -2.40 -3.17 16.80
CA THR A 94 -2.80 -4.50 17.29
C THR A 94 -3.72 -4.40 18.50
N MET A 95 -4.81 -5.17 18.49
CA MET A 95 -5.59 -5.48 19.68
C MET A 95 -5.09 -6.79 20.27
N PHE A 96 -4.52 -6.70 21.48
CA PHE A 96 -4.06 -7.88 22.20
C PHE A 96 -5.22 -8.64 22.83
N PRO A 97 -5.12 -9.99 22.89
CA PRO A 97 -6.10 -10.80 23.60
C PRO A 97 -6.08 -10.46 25.10
N LYS A 98 -7.26 -10.25 25.68
CA LYS A 98 -7.45 -9.91 27.11
C LYS A 98 -7.79 -11.13 27.99
N GLY A 99 -7.98 -12.32 27.41
CA GLY A 99 -8.29 -13.53 28.16
C GLY A 99 -8.68 -14.72 27.29
N LYS A 100 -9.25 -15.76 27.91
CA LYS A 100 -9.77 -16.93 27.19
C LYS A 100 -10.92 -16.48 26.27
N GLY A 101 -10.76 -16.69 24.97
CA GLY A 101 -11.77 -16.41 23.95
C GLY A 101 -11.60 -15.08 23.19
N SER A 102 -10.63 -14.24 23.56
CA SER A 102 -10.27 -13.07 22.74
C SER A 102 -9.17 -13.43 21.74
N ASP A 103 -9.34 -13.02 20.49
CA ASP A 103 -8.36 -13.25 19.43
C ASP A 103 -7.40 -12.07 19.24
N TRP A 104 -6.25 -12.37 18.65
CA TRP A 104 -5.36 -11.36 18.09
C TRP A 104 -6.03 -10.71 16.87
N ILE A 105 -6.07 -9.38 16.87
CA ILE A 105 -6.59 -8.59 15.75
C ILE A 105 -5.57 -7.53 15.39
N PHE A 106 -5.23 -7.45 14.10
CA PHE A 106 -4.26 -6.49 13.58
C PHE A 106 -4.94 -5.62 12.53
N LYS A 107 -4.69 -4.32 12.51
CA LYS A 107 -5.06 -3.49 11.34
C LYS A 107 -4.23 -3.99 10.16
N ALA A 108 -4.89 -4.23 9.02
CA ALA A 108 -4.24 -4.84 7.86
C ALA A 108 -3.07 -4.01 7.34
N THR A 109 -3.21 -2.68 7.31
CA THR A 109 -2.17 -1.74 6.88
C THR A 109 -0.93 -1.83 7.76
N GLY A 110 -1.09 -1.67 9.07
CA GLY A 110 0.03 -1.70 10.02
C GLY A 110 0.75 -3.06 10.05
N LEU A 111 0.00 -4.17 9.99
CA LEU A 111 0.64 -5.48 9.96
C LEU A 111 1.47 -5.68 8.68
N ARG A 112 0.95 -5.28 7.52
CA ARG A 112 1.69 -5.42 6.26
C ARG A 112 2.95 -4.59 6.23
N GLU A 113 2.87 -3.34 6.68
CA GLU A 113 4.03 -2.45 6.76
C GLU A 113 5.12 -3.05 7.65
N TYR A 114 4.74 -3.62 8.82
CA TYR A 114 5.68 -4.30 9.69
C TYR A 114 6.27 -5.56 9.04
N LEU A 115 5.44 -6.38 8.37
CA LEU A 115 5.89 -7.59 7.70
C LEU A 115 6.88 -7.30 6.56
N GLU A 116 6.69 -6.19 5.85
CA GLU A 116 7.56 -5.77 4.75
C GLU A 116 8.91 -5.25 5.28
N ASN A 117 8.87 -4.42 6.33
CA ASN A 117 10.05 -3.63 6.72
C ASN A 117 10.86 -4.23 7.86
N GLU A 118 10.24 -4.96 8.80
CA GLU A 118 10.88 -5.37 10.06
C GLU A 118 10.90 -6.88 10.29
N PHE A 119 9.94 -7.63 9.75
CA PHE A 119 9.76 -9.04 10.09
C PHE A 119 10.94 -9.94 9.69
N LEU A 120 11.76 -9.53 8.72
CA LEU A 120 13.00 -10.24 8.39
C LEU A 120 13.97 -10.35 9.58
N GLU A 121 13.99 -9.39 10.51
CA GLU A 121 14.81 -9.45 11.72
C GLU A 121 14.36 -10.57 12.65
N VAL A 122 13.04 -10.76 12.76
CA VAL A 122 12.42 -11.83 13.55
C VAL A 122 12.79 -13.19 12.99
N LEU A 123 12.85 -13.33 11.66
CA LEU A 123 13.26 -14.57 10.99
C LEU A 123 14.74 -14.90 11.16
N LYS A 124 15.61 -13.90 11.30
CA LYS A 124 17.06 -14.10 11.49
C LYS A 124 17.41 -14.45 12.93
N SER A 125 16.56 -14.06 13.87
CA SER A 125 16.80 -14.20 15.31
C SER A 125 16.26 -15.51 15.89
N SER A 126 15.67 -16.36 15.05
CA SER A 126 15.03 -17.64 15.40
C SER A 126 15.82 -18.87 14.98
#